data_AF-A0A7X3HPD9-F1
#
_entry.id   AF-A0A7X3HPD9-F1
#
_cell.length_a   1.000
_cell.length_b   1.000
_cell.length_c   1.000
_cell.angle_alpha   90.00
_cell.angle_beta   90.00
_cell.angle_gamma   90.00
#
_symmetry.space_group_name_H-M   'P 1'
#
loop_
_entity.id
_entity.type
_entity.pdbx_description
1 polymer ?
#
loop_
_entity_poly.entity_id
_entity_poly.type
_entity_poly.pdbx_seq_one_letter_code
_entity_poly.pdbx_strand_id
1 'polypeptide(L)'
;MNTMNLASNVLGTFRSLRDLEDFGHVYLVVDPLAGSTPLAYWAERVPSDKQWILPYRPARDSALTSPRLFLLDASRDDVLEDSLICAGAVDDPQDIAIPNTAICGWLFSRVTPLDLSSHLVTAMQQRNARREPVCLRYYDPRVLPRLNVILDAGQRSKLLGPVEYWFAMDRAGTFANLQTQPPRHGVSASISATAEQWASIDRIGALNRTIDIIEKHKGVPLPADKQADVDVLLVRAARHGLTSLEDAITFALFAFLFSRDFDQHPEVIAAIADCNSQKTTLLEALKSLSNDVWQDIAQRFGRPVP
;
A
#
# COMPACT_ATOMS: atom_id res chain seq x y z
N MET A 1 5.26 33.96 -10.17
CA MET A 1 5.78 32.57 -10.17
C MET A 1 4.58 31.68 -10.38
N ASN A 2 4.46 31.07 -11.57
CA ASN A 2 3.34 30.19 -11.90
C ASN A 2 3.38 28.97 -10.98
N THR A 3 2.46 28.91 -10.02
CA THR A 3 2.04 27.66 -9.40
C THR A 3 1.33 26.84 -10.48
N MET A 4 2.09 26.11 -11.28
CA MET A 4 1.52 25.07 -12.12
C MET A 4 0.86 24.04 -11.19
N ASN A 5 -0.44 23.89 -11.39
CA ASN A 5 -1.30 22.88 -10.79
C ASN A 5 -0.66 21.47 -10.91
N LEU A 6 -0.64 20.71 -9.81
CA LEU A 6 -0.07 19.37 -9.71
C LEU A 6 -0.65 18.41 -10.76
N ALA A 7 -1.97 18.39 -10.92
CA ALA A 7 -2.67 17.54 -11.88
C ALA A 7 -2.27 17.90 -13.32
N SER A 8 -2.23 19.19 -13.65
CA SER A 8 -1.80 19.68 -14.97
C SER A 8 -0.36 19.29 -15.31
N ASN A 9 0.55 19.35 -14.33
CA ASN A 9 1.95 18.98 -14.52
C ASN A 9 2.13 17.46 -14.72
N VAL A 10 1.46 16.66 -13.89
CA VAL A 10 1.49 15.19 -14.01
C VAL A 10 0.87 14.75 -15.34
N LEU A 11 -0.28 15.33 -15.72
CA LEU A 11 -0.91 15.05 -17.00
C LEU A 11 -0.01 15.42 -18.18
N GLY A 12 0.67 16.57 -18.11
CA GLY A 12 1.68 16.97 -19.10
C GLY A 12 2.83 15.97 -19.21
N THR A 13 3.32 15.46 -18.06
CA THR A 13 4.36 14.42 -18.01
C THR A 13 3.88 13.14 -18.69
N PHE A 14 2.66 12.69 -18.38
CA PHE A 14 2.11 11.46 -18.97
C PHE A 14 1.87 11.58 -20.48
N ARG A 15 1.37 12.72 -20.94
CA ARG A 15 1.25 13.03 -22.37
C ARG A 15 2.62 13.05 -23.05
N SER A 16 3.63 13.66 -22.43
CA SER A 16 5.00 13.66 -22.95
C SER A 16 5.56 12.25 -23.10
N LEU A 17 5.44 11.41 -22.07
CA LEU A 17 5.88 10.01 -22.14
C LEU A 17 5.11 9.25 -23.23
N ARG A 18 3.77 9.39 -23.26
CA ARG A 18 2.90 8.72 -24.24
C ARG A 18 3.24 9.12 -25.68
N ASP A 19 3.35 10.41 -25.95
CA ASP A 19 3.32 10.97 -27.30
C ASP A 19 4.73 11.29 -27.84
N LEU A 20 5.68 11.64 -26.98
CA LEU A 20 7.04 12.07 -27.37
C LEU A 20 8.10 10.99 -27.12
N GLU A 21 7.94 10.14 -26.10
CA GLU A 21 8.87 9.02 -25.82
C GLU A 21 8.44 7.69 -26.45
N ASP A 22 7.52 7.76 -27.42
CA ASP A 22 7.11 6.65 -28.29
C ASP A 22 6.55 5.44 -27.53
N PHE A 23 5.93 5.66 -26.36
CA PHE A 23 5.14 4.62 -25.70
C PHE A 23 3.79 4.42 -26.42
N GLY A 24 3.19 5.49 -26.93
CA GLY A 24 1.90 5.51 -27.63
C GLY A 24 0.66 5.32 -26.74
N HIS A 25 0.84 4.88 -25.49
CA HIS A 25 -0.24 4.64 -24.53
C HIS A 25 0.24 4.72 -23.08
N VAL A 26 -0.72 4.89 -22.18
CA VAL A 26 -0.56 4.77 -20.72
C VAL A 26 -1.43 3.63 -20.24
N TYR A 27 -0.91 2.77 -19.37
CA TYR A 27 -1.75 1.78 -18.70
C TYR A 27 -2.22 2.30 -17.35
N LEU A 28 -3.50 2.15 -17.04
CA LEU A 28 -4.08 2.47 -15.74
C LEU A 28 -4.44 1.18 -14.99
N VAL A 29 -4.00 1.04 -13.75
CA VAL A 29 -4.39 -0.07 -12.86
C VAL A 29 -5.41 0.43 -11.85
N VAL A 30 -6.58 -0.24 -11.80
CA VAL A 30 -7.64 0.06 -10.84
C VAL A 30 -7.97 -1.20 -10.04
N ASP A 31 -7.99 -1.09 -8.72
CA ASP A 31 -8.43 -2.16 -7.81
C ASP A 31 -9.62 -1.68 -6.96
N PRO A 32 -10.83 -2.23 -7.18
CA PRO A 32 -12.01 -1.84 -6.39
C PRO A 32 -11.93 -2.26 -4.92
N LEU A 33 -11.00 -3.12 -4.52
CA LEU A 33 -10.78 -3.46 -3.11
C LEU A 33 -9.90 -2.44 -2.38
N ALA A 34 -9.19 -1.61 -3.12
CA ALA A 34 -8.25 -0.66 -2.53
C ALA A 34 -8.91 0.69 -2.21
N GLY A 35 -10.13 0.98 -2.65
CA GLY A 35 -10.82 2.24 -2.35
C GLY A 35 -12.29 2.20 -2.72
N SER A 36 -12.95 3.36 -2.81
CA SER A 36 -14.40 3.47 -3.04
C SER A 36 -14.81 3.59 -4.51
N THR A 37 -13.86 3.70 -5.44
CA THR A 37 -14.18 3.90 -6.87
C THR A 37 -14.72 2.63 -7.52
N PRO A 38 -15.92 2.67 -8.13
CA PRO A 38 -16.50 1.51 -8.77
C PRO A 38 -15.75 1.16 -10.06
N LEU A 39 -15.38 -0.11 -10.21
CA LEU A 39 -14.71 -0.60 -11.42
C LEU A 39 -15.57 -0.46 -12.69
N ALA A 40 -16.90 -0.52 -12.54
CA ALA A 40 -17.85 -0.37 -13.64
C ALA A 40 -17.70 0.98 -14.37
N TYR A 41 -17.47 2.07 -13.61
CA TYR A 41 -17.28 3.41 -14.15
C TYR A 41 -16.17 3.46 -15.20
N TRP A 42 -15.03 2.81 -14.93
CA TRP A 42 -13.90 2.76 -15.86
C TRP A 42 -14.16 1.79 -17.02
N ALA A 43 -14.74 0.63 -16.72
CA ALA A 43 -14.99 -0.43 -17.69
C ALA A 43 -15.98 -0.03 -18.80
N GLU A 44 -16.90 0.89 -18.52
CA GLU A 44 -17.87 1.43 -19.50
C GLU A 44 -17.23 2.44 -20.47
N ARG A 45 -16.15 3.11 -20.07
CA ARG A 45 -15.48 4.16 -20.87
C ARG A 45 -14.33 3.63 -21.74
N VAL A 46 -13.76 2.48 -21.37
CA VAL A 46 -12.66 1.85 -22.10
C VAL A 46 -13.18 0.61 -22.85
N PRO A 47 -12.93 0.49 -24.17
CA PRO A 47 -13.34 -0.68 -24.95
C PRO A 47 -12.88 -2.03 -24.34
N SER A 48 -13.64 -3.10 -24.58
CA SER A 48 -13.38 -4.43 -24.00
C SER A 48 -12.05 -5.04 -24.46
N ASP A 49 -11.57 -4.69 -25.66
CA ASP A 49 -10.28 -5.09 -26.23
C ASP A 49 -9.10 -4.28 -25.69
N LYS A 50 -9.37 -3.24 -24.90
CA LYS A 50 -8.38 -2.36 -24.24
C LYS A 50 -8.41 -2.48 -22.71
N GLN A 51 -8.95 -3.58 -22.19
CA GLN A 51 -8.97 -3.85 -20.76
C GLN A 51 -8.70 -5.33 -20.45
N TRP A 52 -7.96 -5.58 -19.37
CA TRP A 52 -7.58 -6.92 -18.93
C TRP A 52 -7.86 -7.09 -17.43
N ILE A 53 -8.45 -8.23 -17.07
CA ILE A 53 -8.67 -8.60 -15.67
C ILE A 53 -7.37 -9.20 -15.12
N LEU A 54 -6.98 -8.79 -13.92
CA LEU A 54 -5.81 -9.30 -13.20
C LEU A 54 -6.26 -10.26 -12.08
N PRO A 55 -6.52 -11.55 -12.37
CA PRO A 55 -7.20 -12.43 -11.43
C PRO A 55 -6.39 -12.73 -10.16
N TYR A 56 -7.04 -12.67 -9.01
CA TYR A 56 -6.51 -13.25 -7.77
C TYR A 56 -6.42 -14.78 -7.89
N ARG A 57 -5.22 -15.34 -7.77
CA ARG A 57 -5.00 -16.81 -7.83
C ARG A 57 -4.14 -17.32 -6.67
N PRO A 58 -4.46 -18.51 -6.11
CA PRO A 58 -5.77 -19.17 -6.20
C PRO A 58 -6.83 -18.28 -5.52
N ALA A 59 -8.01 -18.17 -6.12
CA ALA A 59 -9.08 -17.30 -5.63
C ALA A 59 -9.38 -17.63 -4.16
N ARG A 60 -9.00 -16.75 -3.22
CA ARG A 60 -9.37 -16.90 -1.81
C ARG A 60 -10.87 -16.72 -1.60
N ASP A 61 -11.53 -16.03 -2.54
CA ASP A 61 -12.98 -15.78 -2.56
C ASP A 61 -13.40 -15.37 -3.99
N SER A 62 -14.34 -16.12 -4.60
CA SER A 62 -14.87 -15.82 -5.93
C SER A 62 -15.73 -14.55 -5.97
N ALA A 63 -16.10 -13.99 -4.81
CA ALA A 63 -16.85 -12.74 -4.69
C ALA A 63 -15.96 -11.50 -4.82
N LEU A 64 -14.63 -11.63 -4.69
CA LEU A 64 -13.73 -10.49 -4.80
C LEU A 64 -13.54 -10.06 -6.25
N THR A 65 -13.92 -8.82 -6.54
CA THR A 65 -13.66 -8.21 -7.84
C THR A 65 -12.16 -8.03 -8.05
N SER A 66 -11.63 -8.64 -9.10
CA SER A 66 -10.22 -8.54 -9.45
C SER A 66 -9.85 -7.15 -9.98
N PRO A 67 -8.60 -6.68 -9.79
CA PRO A 67 -8.12 -5.46 -10.40
C PRO A 67 -8.20 -5.54 -11.93
N ARG A 68 -8.24 -4.39 -12.59
CA ARG A 68 -8.14 -4.30 -14.04
C ARG A 68 -7.02 -3.38 -14.48
N LEU A 69 -6.45 -3.76 -15.61
CA LEU A 69 -5.53 -2.95 -16.40
C LEU A 69 -6.32 -2.36 -17.56
N PHE A 70 -6.24 -1.04 -17.77
CA PHE A 70 -6.83 -0.33 -18.89
C PHE A 70 -5.73 0.28 -19.75
N LEU A 71 -5.85 0.19 -21.07
CA LEU A 71 -4.95 0.86 -22.01
C LEU A 71 -5.58 2.17 -22.49
N LEU A 72 -4.88 3.28 -22.24
CA LEU A 72 -5.31 4.64 -22.55
C LEU A 72 -4.35 5.24 -23.59
N ASP A 73 -4.80 5.28 -24.84
CA ASP A 73 -4.12 6.01 -25.91
C ASP A 73 -4.60 7.48 -25.98
N ALA A 74 -4.12 8.25 -26.95
CA ALA A 74 -4.50 9.64 -27.13
C ALA A 74 -6.03 9.86 -27.30
N SER A 75 -6.80 8.85 -27.73
CA SER A 75 -8.26 8.93 -27.85
C SER A 75 -9.01 8.74 -26.52
N ARG A 76 -8.29 8.46 -25.44
CA ARG A 76 -8.80 8.27 -24.07
C ARG A 76 -8.09 9.19 -23.07
N ASP A 77 -7.68 10.35 -23.55
CA ASP A 77 -7.06 11.39 -22.73
C ASP A 77 -8.03 11.94 -21.67
N ASP A 78 -9.34 11.92 -21.94
CA ASP A 78 -10.41 12.22 -20.99
C ASP A 78 -10.41 11.25 -19.79
N VAL A 79 -10.22 9.96 -20.05
CA VAL A 79 -10.14 8.93 -19.01
C VAL A 79 -8.84 9.08 -18.21
N LEU A 80 -7.74 9.46 -18.87
CA LEU A 80 -6.47 9.72 -18.20
C LEU A 80 -6.60 10.89 -17.22
N GLU A 81 -7.16 12.02 -17.66
CA GLU A 81 -7.39 13.20 -16.83
C GLU A 81 -8.33 12.89 -15.65
N ASP A 82 -9.47 12.23 -15.91
CA ASP A 82 -10.39 11.83 -14.86
C ASP A 82 -9.77 10.85 -13.86
N SER A 83 -8.86 9.98 -14.31
CA SER A 83 -8.17 9.06 -13.41
C SER A 83 -7.24 9.78 -12.44
N LEU A 84 -6.60 10.88 -12.87
CA LEU A 84 -5.76 11.72 -12.01
C LEU A 84 -6.60 12.42 -10.95
N ILE A 85 -7.72 13.03 -11.36
CA ILE A 85 -8.68 13.67 -10.45
C ILE A 85 -9.21 12.64 -9.45
N CYS A 86 -9.64 11.47 -9.94
CA CYS A 86 -10.18 10.40 -9.11
C CYS A 86 -9.15 9.87 -8.11
N ALA A 87 -7.87 9.84 -8.47
CA ALA A 87 -6.78 9.45 -7.58
C ALA A 87 -6.56 10.44 -6.44
N GLY A 88 -7.10 11.66 -6.52
CA GLY A 88 -6.93 12.73 -5.53
C GLY A 88 -6.02 13.86 -6.01
N ALA A 89 -5.74 13.97 -7.31
CA ALA A 89 -4.95 15.08 -7.83
C ALA A 89 -5.80 16.35 -7.76
N VAL A 90 -5.39 17.28 -6.90
CA VAL A 90 -6.07 18.57 -6.69
C VAL A 90 -5.31 19.70 -7.36
N ASP A 91 -6.06 20.67 -7.86
CA ASP A 91 -5.52 21.80 -8.59
C ASP A 91 -5.08 22.95 -7.67
N ASP A 92 -5.77 23.10 -6.54
CA ASP A 92 -5.49 24.11 -5.53
C ASP A 92 -4.47 23.59 -4.52
N PRO A 93 -3.31 24.24 -4.36
CA PRO A 93 -2.34 23.90 -3.31
C PRO A 93 -2.88 23.99 -1.87
N GLN A 94 -4.02 24.66 -1.65
CA GLN A 94 -4.69 24.71 -0.35
C GLN A 94 -5.62 23.52 -0.09
N ASP A 95 -5.98 22.76 -1.14
CA ASP A 95 -6.80 21.56 -0.99
C ASP A 95 -5.94 20.41 -0.46
N ILE A 96 -6.48 19.70 0.53
CA ILE A 96 -5.87 18.47 1.02
C ILE A 96 -6.24 17.36 0.04
N ALA A 97 -5.29 16.94 -0.79
CA ALA A 97 -5.41 15.73 -1.59
C ALA A 97 -5.66 14.53 -0.66
N ILE A 98 -6.82 13.90 -0.79
CA ILE A 98 -7.12 12.61 -0.15
C ILE A 98 -6.87 11.54 -1.21
N PRO A 99 -5.75 10.78 -1.12
CA PRO A 99 -5.42 9.80 -2.13
C PRO A 99 -6.47 8.70 -2.19
N ASN A 100 -6.98 8.45 -3.37
CA ASN A 100 -7.90 7.36 -3.61
C ASN A 100 -7.11 6.12 -4.01
N THR A 101 -6.94 5.23 -3.04
CA THR A 101 -6.13 4.02 -3.21
C THR A 101 -6.72 2.99 -4.17
N ALA A 102 -7.95 3.19 -4.67
CA ALA A 102 -8.49 2.40 -5.79
C ALA A 102 -7.69 2.63 -7.09
N ILE A 103 -7.13 3.83 -7.29
CA ILE A 103 -6.25 4.12 -8.42
C ILE A 103 -4.84 3.68 -8.03
N CYS A 104 -4.44 2.52 -8.54
CA CYS A 104 -3.21 1.85 -8.15
C CYS A 104 -1.96 2.37 -8.89
N GLY A 105 -2.17 3.05 -10.01
CA GLY A 105 -1.12 3.78 -10.70
C GLY A 105 -1.22 3.77 -12.22
N TRP A 106 -0.28 4.48 -12.83
CA TRP A 106 -0.10 4.62 -14.27
C TRP A 106 1.24 4.04 -14.69
N LEU A 107 1.19 3.10 -15.62
CA LEU A 107 2.33 2.31 -16.04
C LEU A 107 2.67 2.65 -17.49
N PHE A 108 3.97 2.72 -17.76
CA PHE A 108 4.52 2.85 -19.11
C PHE A 108 5.39 1.64 -19.39
N SER A 109 5.14 0.98 -20.51
CA SER A 109 5.81 -0.26 -20.90
C SER A 109 5.72 -0.40 -22.42
N ARG A 110 6.81 -0.85 -23.06
CA ARG A 110 6.85 -1.08 -24.50
C ARG A 110 6.47 -2.50 -24.93
N VAL A 111 6.26 -3.41 -23.98
CA VAL A 111 5.76 -4.75 -24.33
C VAL A 111 4.28 -4.71 -24.70
N THR A 112 3.78 -5.78 -25.32
CA THR A 112 2.37 -5.86 -25.69
C THR A 112 1.47 -5.82 -24.46
N PRO A 113 0.21 -5.36 -24.58
CA PRO A 113 -0.73 -5.37 -23.46
C PRO A 113 -0.97 -6.76 -22.85
N LEU A 114 -0.91 -7.79 -23.70
CA LEU A 114 -1.05 -9.19 -23.27
C LEU A 114 0.18 -9.64 -22.45
N ASP A 115 1.38 -9.28 -22.87
CA ASP A 115 2.60 -9.59 -22.12
C ASP A 115 2.64 -8.83 -20.78
N LEU A 116 2.26 -7.55 -20.78
CA LEU A 116 2.19 -6.76 -19.56
C LEU A 116 1.16 -7.34 -18.58
N SER A 117 -0.07 -7.58 -19.00
CA SER A 117 -1.10 -8.16 -18.13
C SER A 117 -0.70 -9.54 -17.59
N SER A 118 -0.10 -10.39 -18.43
CA SER A 118 0.42 -11.70 -18.02
C SER A 118 1.55 -11.59 -16.99
N HIS A 119 2.45 -10.62 -17.18
CA HIS A 119 3.48 -10.29 -16.21
C HIS A 119 2.86 -9.85 -14.88
N LEU A 120 1.93 -8.90 -14.92
CA LEU A 120 1.33 -8.34 -13.70
C LEU A 120 0.64 -9.45 -12.87
N VAL A 121 -0.08 -10.35 -13.54
CA VAL A 121 -0.75 -11.51 -12.93
C VAL A 121 0.25 -12.51 -12.35
N THR A 122 1.38 -12.73 -13.03
CA THR A 122 2.44 -13.62 -12.52
C THR A 122 3.12 -13.00 -11.30
N ALA A 123 3.37 -11.70 -11.32
CA ALA A 123 3.93 -10.94 -10.20
C ALA A 123 3.02 -10.96 -8.96
N MET A 124 1.69 -11.02 -9.16
CA MET A 124 0.74 -11.21 -8.05
C MET A 124 0.87 -12.59 -7.41
N GLN A 125 1.30 -13.61 -8.15
CA GLN A 125 1.33 -15.00 -7.69
C GLN A 125 2.72 -15.34 -7.14
N GLN A 126 2.85 -15.28 -5.82
CA GLN A 126 4.11 -15.56 -5.14
C GLN A 126 3.98 -16.79 -4.24
N ARG A 127 5.12 -17.22 -3.70
CA ARG A 127 5.18 -18.24 -2.64
C ARG A 127 5.90 -17.66 -1.44
N ASN A 128 5.29 -17.77 -0.26
CA ASN A 128 5.91 -17.30 0.98
C ASN A 128 7.12 -18.19 1.37
N ALA A 129 7.76 -17.86 2.51
CA ALA A 129 8.88 -18.64 3.03
C ALA A 129 8.55 -20.12 3.30
N ARG A 130 7.27 -20.45 3.55
CA ARG A 130 6.77 -21.82 3.75
C ARG A 130 6.37 -22.50 2.43
N ARG A 131 6.62 -21.86 1.29
CA ARG A 131 6.24 -22.28 -0.07
C ARG A 131 4.73 -22.31 -0.32
N GLU A 132 3.94 -21.69 0.55
CA GLU A 132 2.50 -21.59 0.39
C GLU A 132 2.18 -20.52 -0.66
N PRO A 133 1.17 -20.72 -1.53
CA PRO A 133 0.77 -19.71 -2.49
C PRO A 133 0.20 -18.47 -1.79
N VAL A 134 0.71 -17.30 -2.17
CA VAL A 134 0.24 -16.00 -1.68
C VAL A 134 -0.05 -15.07 -2.84
N CYS A 135 -1.12 -14.30 -2.72
CA CYS A 135 -1.40 -13.23 -3.67
C CYS A 135 -0.80 -11.92 -3.15
N LEU A 136 0.33 -11.52 -3.73
CA LEU A 136 1.00 -10.26 -3.40
C LEU A 136 0.32 -9.10 -4.14
N ARG A 137 -0.34 -8.22 -3.40
CA ARG A 137 -0.97 -6.99 -3.92
C ARG A 137 0.07 -5.90 -4.17
N TYR A 138 1.16 -6.22 -4.89
CA TYR A 138 2.29 -5.29 -5.09
C TYR A 138 1.91 -4.04 -5.89
N TYR A 139 0.78 -4.05 -6.60
CA TYR A 139 0.27 -2.89 -7.33
C TYR A 139 -0.45 -1.88 -6.41
N ASP A 140 -0.81 -2.25 -5.17
CA ASP A 140 -1.47 -1.33 -4.23
C ASP A 140 -0.47 -0.20 -3.88
N PRO A 141 -0.88 1.08 -3.99
CA PRO A 141 0.02 2.22 -3.83
C PRO A 141 0.54 2.37 -2.39
N ARG A 142 -0.05 1.67 -1.41
CA ARG A 142 0.45 1.58 -0.03
C ARG A 142 1.37 0.38 0.21
N VAL A 143 1.40 -0.57 -0.71
CA VAL A 143 2.23 -1.79 -0.61
C VAL A 143 3.53 -1.61 -1.39
N LEU A 144 3.47 -1.09 -2.61
CA LEU A 144 4.64 -0.98 -3.49
C LEU A 144 5.79 -0.15 -2.88
N PRO A 145 5.55 1.03 -2.25
CA PRO A 145 6.62 1.78 -1.60
C PRO A 145 7.33 0.99 -0.50
N ARG A 146 6.61 0.13 0.22
CA ARG A 146 7.20 -0.75 1.26
C ARG A 146 8.02 -1.86 0.63
N LEU A 147 7.54 -2.47 -0.46
CA LEU A 147 8.31 -3.46 -1.21
C LEU A 147 9.61 -2.87 -1.76
N ASN A 148 9.62 -1.59 -2.14
CA ASN A 148 10.84 -0.90 -2.57
C ASN A 148 11.90 -0.79 -1.47
N VAL A 149 11.51 -0.83 -0.19
CA VAL A 149 12.43 -0.84 0.95
C VAL A 149 12.84 -2.27 1.33
N ILE A 150 11.91 -3.22 1.23
CA ILE A 150 12.13 -4.62 1.64
C ILE A 150 12.97 -5.40 0.62
N LEU A 151 12.72 -5.19 -0.67
CA LEU A 151 13.30 -5.98 -1.75
C LEU A 151 14.59 -5.36 -2.27
N ASP A 152 15.54 -6.21 -2.64
CA ASP A 152 16.77 -5.77 -3.29
C ASP A 152 16.52 -5.31 -4.74
N ALA A 153 17.52 -4.67 -5.34
CA ALA A 153 17.43 -4.15 -6.72
C ALA A 153 17.06 -5.23 -7.76
N GLY A 154 17.60 -6.44 -7.64
CA GLY A 154 17.32 -7.55 -8.54
C GLY A 154 15.90 -8.08 -8.39
N GLN A 155 15.43 -8.22 -7.16
CA GLN A 155 14.04 -8.61 -6.84
C GLN A 155 13.04 -7.57 -7.34
N ARG A 156 13.30 -6.26 -7.12
CA ARG A 156 12.45 -5.17 -7.63
C ARG A 156 12.39 -5.15 -9.15
N SER A 157 13.54 -5.29 -9.81
CA SER A 157 13.63 -5.32 -11.27
C SER A 157 12.85 -6.51 -11.87
N LYS A 158 12.81 -7.67 -11.19
CA LYS A 158 11.96 -8.82 -11.57
C LYS A 158 10.48 -8.58 -11.31
N LEU A 159 10.14 -8.00 -10.17
CA LEU A 159 8.75 -7.76 -9.78
C LEU A 159 8.08 -6.75 -10.73
N LEU A 160 8.80 -5.67 -11.05
CA LEU A 160 8.26 -4.54 -11.80
C LEU A 160 8.54 -4.57 -13.30
N GLY A 161 9.66 -5.15 -13.75
CA GLY A 161 9.91 -5.28 -15.20
C GLY A 161 8.84 -6.16 -15.83
N PRO A 162 8.21 -5.81 -16.98
CA PRO A 162 8.70 -4.93 -18.03
C PRO A 162 8.30 -3.44 -17.90
N VAL A 163 7.70 -3.03 -16.78
CA VAL A 163 7.28 -1.63 -16.58
C VAL A 163 8.50 -0.72 -16.45
N GLU A 164 8.55 0.32 -17.26
CA GLU A 164 9.64 1.32 -17.28
C GLU A 164 9.38 2.48 -16.33
N TYR A 165 8.12 2.92 -16.25
CA TYR A 165 7.67 3.90 -15.29
C TYR A 165 6.39 3.43 -14.62
N TRP A 166 6.33 3.55 -13.29
CA TRP A 166 5.13 3.24 -12.51
C TRP A 166 4.83 4.43 -11.61
N PHE A 167 3.94 5.30 -12.04
CA PHE A 167 3.51 6.44 -11.23
C PHE A 167 2.36 6.05 -10.33
N ALA A 168 2.37 6.51 -9.09
CA ALA A 168 1.22 6.40 -8.19
C ALA A 168 1.17 7.61 -7.25
N MET A 169 -0.01 7.85 -6.70
CA MET A 169 -0.19 8.80 -5.61
C MET A 169 0.16 8.14 -4.28
N ASP A 170 1.05 8.77 -3.51
CA ASP A 170 1.38 8.33 -2.17
C ASP A 170 0.35 8.81 -1.14
N ARG A 171 0.54 8.40 0.13
CA ARG A 171 -0.33 8.80 1.26
C ARG A 171 -0.38 10.30 1.52
N ALA A 172 0.64 11.04 1.08
CA ALA A 172 0.73 12.49 1.26
C ALA A 172 0.14 13.25 0.06
N GLY A 173 -0.49 12.57 -0.90
CA GLY A 173 -1.05 13.20 -2.10
C GLY A 173 0.00 13.58 -3.14
N THR A 174 1.23 13.06 -3.02
CA THR A 174 2.32 13.34 -3.95
C THR A 174 2.44 12.23 -4.99
N PHE A 175 2.70 12.62 -6.24
CA PHE A 175 3.00 11.66 -7.30
C PHE A 175 4.47 11.25 -7.26
N ALA A 176 4.72 9.95 -7.27
CA ALA A 176 6.06 9.39 -7.33
C ALA A 176 6.15 8.29 -8.38
N ASN A 177 7.28 8.23 -9.09
CA ASN A 177 7.65 7.05 -9.86
C ASN A 177 8.20 5.98 -8.92
N LEU A 178 7.49 4.86 -8.82
CA LEU A 178 7.80 3.72 -7.98
C LEU A 178 8.69 2.69 -8.69
N GLN A 179 8.87 2.78 -10.01
CA GLN A 179 9.89 2.02 -10.72
C GLN A 179 11.24 2.71 -10.55
N THR A 180 12.06 2.18 -9.65
CA THR A 180 13.38 2.73 -9.32
C THR A 180 14.53 1.98 -10.00
N GLN A 181 14.23 0.91 -10.73
CA GLN A 181 15.22 0.03 -11.35
C GLN A 181 14.99 -0.06 -12.86
N PRO A 182 16.03 -0.35 -13.66
CA PRO A 182 15.84 -0.66 -15.06
C PRO A 182 14.88 -1.85 -15.25
N PRO A 183 13.96 -1.78 -16.22
CA PRO A 183 13.01 -2.84 -16.52
C PRO A 183 13.75 -4.09 -16.99
N ARG A 184 13.39 -5.26 -16.45
CA ARG A 184 13.80 -6.57 -16.98
C ARG A 184 12.70 -7.20 -17.79
N HIS A 185 13.05 -7.66 -18.98
CA HIS A 185 12.13 -8.27 -19.93
C HIS A 185 12.34 -9.80 -19.93
N GLY A 186 11.27 -10.58 -20.12
CA GLY A 186 11.37 -12.04 -20.27
C GLY A 186 11.86 -12.82 -19.04
N VAL A 187 11.88 -12.20 -17.86
CA VAL A 187 12.25 -12.85 -16.59
C VAL A 187 10.99 -13.24 -15.82
N SER A 188 11.03 -14.36 -15.09
CA SER A 188 9.95 -14.70 -14.16
C SER A 188 9.76 -13.59 -13.12
N ALA A 189 8.50 -13.16 -12.96
CA ALA A 189 8.08 -12.15 -11.99
C ALA A 189 8.11 -12.63 -10.52
N SER A 190 8.54 -13.89 -10.28
CA SER A 190 8.62 -14.43 -8.93
C SER A 190 9.80 -13.86 -8.16
N ILE A 191 9.51 -13.30 -6.98
CA ILE A 191 10.54 -12.80 -6.08
C ILE A 191 11.09 -13.95 -5.23
N SER A 192 12.41 -14.17 -5.30
CA SER A 192 13.10 -15.09 -4.40
C SER A 192 13.41 -14.37 -3.08
N ALA A 193 12.37 -14.04 -2.32
CA ALA A 193 12.48 -13.31 -1.06
C ALA A 193 12.88 -14.22 0.12
N THR A 194 13.68 -13.69 1.04
CA THR A 194 14.11 -14.39 2.26
C THR A 194 12.95 -14.53 3.27
N ALA A 195 13.15 -15.32 4.33
CA ALA A 195 12.17 -15.46 5.39
C ALA A 195 11.91 -14.13 6.12
N GLU A 196 12.94 -13.32 6.32
CA GLU A 196 12.89 -12.01 6.96
C GLU A 196 12.15 -10.98 6.09
N GLN A 197 12.35 -11.05 4.76
CA GLN A 197 11.61 -10.24 3.80
C GLN A 197 10.13 -10.63 3.79
N TRP A 198 9.80 -11.92 3.76
CA TRP A 198 8.42 -12.39 3.85
C TRP A 198 7.75 -11.98 5.16
N ALA A 199 8.43 -12.10 6.29
CA ALA A 199 7.90 -11.62 7.56
C ALA A 199 7.58 -10.12 7.52
N SER A 200 8.39 -9.32 6.81
CA SER A 200 8.13 -7.89 6.62
C SER A 200 6.99 -7.61 5.66
N ILE A 201 6.85 -8.40 4.59
CA ILE A 201 5.74 -8.33 3.63
C ILE A 201 4.41 -8.66 4.32
N ASP A 202 4.37 -9.71 5.14
CA ASP A 202 3.16 -10.15 5.85
C ASP A 202 2.66 -9.09 6.85
N ARG A 203 3.56 -8.24 7.38
CA ARG A 203 3.21 -7.13 8.29
C ARG A 203 2.67 -5.89 7.58
N ILE A 204 2.81 -5.75 6.27
CA ILE A 204 2.39 -4.52 5.53
C ILE A 204 0.91 -4.20 5.78
N GLY A 205 0.05 -5.22 5.85
CA GLY A 205 -1.38 -5.03 6.12
C GLY A 205 -1.65 -4.41 7.49
N ALA A 206 -0.98 -4.90 8.54
CA ALA A 206 -1.07 -4.34 9.88
C ALA A 206 -0.54 -2.90 9.92
N LEU A 207 0.63 -2.67 9.30
CA LEU A 207 1.24 -1.35 9.22
C LEU A 207 0.33 -0.32 8.56
N ASN A 208 -0.21 -0.64 7.38
CA ASN A 208 -1.08 0.28 6.65
C ASN A 208 -2.34 0.63 7.45
N ARG A 209 -2.96 -0.35 8.11
CA ARG A 209 -4.15 -0.13 8.92
C ARG A 209 -3.87 0.66 10.20
N THR A 210 -2.74 0.42 10.85
CA THR A 210 -2.31 1.22 12.01
C THR A 210 -2.07 2.67 11.60
N ILE A 211 -1.37 2.91 10.48
CA ILE A 211 -1.14 4.26 9.94
C ILE A 211 -2.47 4.93 9.60
N ASP A 212 -3.40 4.24 8.92
CA ASP A 212 -4.72 4.79 8.57
C ASP A 212 -5.49 5.26 9.81
N ILE A 213 -5.45 4.49 10.91
CA ILE A 213 -6.12 4.87 12.16
C ILE A 213 -5.44 6.10 12.78
N ILE A 214 -4.11 6.17 12.78
CA ILE A 214 -3.36 7.31 13.33
C ILE A 214 -3.63 8.57 12.51
N GLU A 215 -3.55 8.50 11.18
CA GLU A 215 -3.78 9.63 10.28
C GLU A 215 -5.22 10.12 10.37
N LYS A 216 -6.21 9.22 10.42
CA LYS A 216 -7.61 9.58 10.65
C LYS A 216 -7.83 10.28 11.98
N HIS A 217 -7.10 9.89 13.02
CA HIS A 217 -7.17 10.53 14.34
C HIS A 217 -6.48 11.89 14.35
N LYS A 218 -5.31 12.03 13.72
CA LYS A 218 -4.53 13.27 13.67
C LYS A 218 -5.05 14.29 12.63
N GLY A 219 -5.75 13.83 11.60
CA GLY A 219 -6.22 14.64 10.47
C GLY A 219 -5.13 15.00 9.44
N VAL A 220 -3.94 14.41 9.53
CA VAL A 220 -2.80 14.68 8.63
C VAL A 220 -2.01 13.39 8.34
N PRO A 221 -1.35 13.29 7.16
CA PRO A 221 -0.48 12.15 6.84
C PRO A 221 0.67 11.99 7.83
N LEU A 222 1.06 10.74 8.10
CA LEU A 222 2.12 10.42 9.04
C LEU A 222 3.49 10.49 8.33
N PRO A 223 4.47 11.25 8.86
CA PRO A 223 5.82 11.31 8.29
C PRO A 223 6.51 9.95 8.21
N ALA A 224 7.43 9.78 7.24
CA ALA A 224 8.05 8.49 6.93
C ALA A 224 8.85 7.88 8.10
N ASP A 225 9.52 8.70 8.90
CA ASP A 225 10.22 8.29 10.12
C ASP A 225 9.24 7.73 11.16
N LYS A 226 8.09 8.38 11.34
CA LYS A 226 7.03 7.91 12.24
C LYS A 226 6.34 6.64 11.71
N GLN A 227 6.21 6.48 10.40
CA GLN A 227 5.75 5.22 9.82
C GLN A 227 6.74 4.07 10.09
N ALA A 228 8.05 4.34 10.08
CA ALA A 228 9.07 3.35 10.46
C ALA A 228 8.98 2.98 11.94
N ASP A 229 8.70 3.96 12.82
CA ASP A 229 8.43 3.69 14.24
C ASP A 229 7.23 2.74 14.43
N VAL A 230 6.15 2.90 13.66
CA VAL A 230 5.00 1.98 13.72
C VAL A 230 5.39 0.55 13.33
N ASP A 231 6.22 0.36 12.30
CA ASP A 231 6.71 -0.97 11.92
C ASP A 231 7.55 -1.60 13.04
N VAL A 232 8.39 -0.82 13.73
CA VAL A 232 9.14 -1.28 14.92
C VAL A 232 8.19 -1.74 16.03
N LEU A 233 7.08 -1.03 16.25
CA LEU A 233 6.07 -1.41 17.25
C LEU A 233 5.34 -2.70 16.86
N LEU A 234 5.07 -2.93 15.57
CA LEU A 234 4.47 -4.17 15.08
C LEU A 234 5.43 -5.36 15.20
N VAL A 235 6.73 -5.16 14.96
CA VAL A 235 7.76 -6.18 15.27
C VAL A 235 7.78 -6.49 16.76
N ARG A 236 7.66 -5.47 17.62
CA ARG A 236 7.58 -5.64 19.08
C ARG A 236 6.33 -6.40 19.51
N ALA A 237 5.17 -6.12 18.91
CA ALA A 237 3.93 -6.88 19.13
C ALA A 237 4.11 -8.38 18.83
N ALA A 238 4.75 -8.71 17.70
CA ALA A 238 5.04 -10.10 17.34
C ALA A 238 5.98 -10.80 18.35
N ARG A 239 6.94 -10.08 18.94
CA ARG A 239 7.82 -10.62 20.01
C ARG A 239 7.05 -10.92 21.30
N HIS A 240 5.96 -10.22 21.55
CA HIS A 240 5.03 -10.51 22.63
C HIS A 240 4.09 -11.69 22.32
N GLY A 241 4.23 -12.35 21.16
CA GLY A 241 3.38 -13.48 20.78
C GLY A 241 2.03 -13.10 20.20
N LEU A 242 1.78 -11.81 19.94
CA LEU A 242 0.53 -11.33 19.37
C LEU A 242 0.47 -11.70 17.88
N THR A 243 -0.22 -12.79 17.56
CA THR A 243 -0.30 -13.32 16.19
C THR A 243 -1.51 -12.81 15.40
N SER A 244 -2.53 -12.27 16.07
CA SER A 244 -3.71 -11.74 15.39
C SER A 244 -3.43 -10.35 14.82
N LEU A 245 -4.01 -10.05 13.65
CA LEU A 245 -3.89 -8.75 13.00
C LEU A 245 -4.41 -7.62 13.92
N GLU A 246 -5.58 -7.83 14.53
CA GLU A 246 -6.25 -6.82 15.36
C GLU A 246 -5.47 -6.55 16.67
N ASP A 247 -4.89 -7.58 17.30
CA ASP A 247 -4.11 -7.39 18.52
C ASP A 247 -2.75 -6.73 18.23
N ALA A 248 -2.10 -7.07 17.11
CA ALA A 248 -0.88 -6.40 16.69
C ALA A 248 -1.13 -4.91 16.41
N ILE A 249 -2.22 -4.58 15.71
CA ILE A 249 -2.64 -3.19 15.48
C ILE A 249 -2.94 -2.49 16.81
N THR A 250 -3.67 -3.15 17.71
CA THR A 250 -4.00 -2.61 19.04
C THR A 250 -2.74 -2.28 19.82
N PHE A 251 -1.79 -3.22 19.92
CA PHE A 251 -0.51 -3.00 20.59
C PHE A 251 0.23 -1.78 20.01
N ALA A 252 0.35 -1.72 18.68
CA ALA A 252 1.06 -0.63 18.02
C ALA A 252 0.38 0.73 18.25
N LEU A 253 -0.95 0.79 18.23
CA LEU A 253 -1.70 2.02 18.54
C LEU A 253 -1.50 2.46 19.99
N PHE A 254 -1.56 1.54 20.95
CA PHE A 254 -1.37 1.88 22.36
C PHE A 254 0.06 2.39 22.62
N ALA A 255 1.06 1.71 22.06
CA ALA A 255 2.45 2.17 22.14
C ALA A 255 2.65 3.54 21.48
N PHE A 256 2.00 3.77 20.33
CA PHE A 256 2.17 4.99 19.56
C PHE A 256 1.44 6.19 20.16
N LEU A 257 0.27 6.00 20.78
CA LEU A 257 -0.59 7.08 21.26
C LEU A 257 -0.43 7.38 22.77
N PHE A 258 -0.13 6.37 23.60
CA PHE A 258 -0.12 6.54 25.06
C PHE A 258 1.28 6.52 25.67
N SER A 259 2.11 5.53 25.33
CA SER A 259 3.51 5.47 25.72
C SER A 259 4.26 4.36 24.98
N ARG A 260 5.44 4.68 24.43
CA ARG A 260 6.25 3.74 23.61
C ARG A 260 6.64 2.46 24.36
N ASP A 261 6.78 2.56 25.69
CA ASP A 261 7.23 1.48 26.57
C ASP A 261 6.15 1.04 27.57
N PHE A 262 4.87 1.29 27.25
CA PHE A 262 3.74 0.89 28.10
C PHE A 262 3.74 -0.62 28.43
N ASP A 263 4.27 -1.44 27.52
CA ASP A 263 4.40 -2.90 27.64
C ASP A 263 5.49 -3.36 28.62
N GLN A 264 6.19 -2.41 29.27
CA GLN A 264 7.05 -2.70 30.42
C GLN A 264 6.29 -2.65 31.76
N HIS A 265 5.05 -2.15 31.78
CA HIS A 265 4.26 -2.06 33.01
C HIS A 265 3.69 -3.44 33.40
N PRO A 266 3.78 -3.87 34.68
CA PRO A 266 3.34 -5.20 35.11
C PRO A 266 1.91 -5.58 34.71
N GLU A 267 0.96 -4.66 34.87
CA GLU A 267 -0.45 -4.89 34.50
C GLU A 267 -0.65 -5.05 32.98
N VAL A 268 0.18 -4.39 32.17
CA VAL A 268 0.13 -4.52 30.72
C VAL A 268 0.73 -5.86 30.30
N ILE A 269 1.83 -6.28 30.94
CA ILE A 269 2.42 -7.61 30.73
C ILE A 269 1.38 -8.71 31.06
N ALA A 270 0.64 -8.56 32.17
CA ALA A 270 -0.44 -9.47 32.53
C ALA A 270 -1.56 -9.48 31.47
N ALA A 271 -2.00 -8.30 31.01
CA ALA A 271 -3.01 -8.17 29.95
C ALA A 271 -2.59 -8.84 28.63
N ILE A 272 -1.32 -8.69 28.22
CA ILE A 272 -0.75 -9.36 27.05
C ILE A 272 -0.74 -10.89 27.25
N ALA A 273 -0.36 -11.36 28.43
CA ALA A 273 -0.37 -12.79 28.75
C ALA A 273 -1.79 -13.38 28.71
N ASP A 274 -2.79 -12.67 29.23
CA ASP A 274 -4.19 -13.07 29.16
C ASP A 274 -4.69 -13.16 27.71
N CYS A 275 -4.33 -12.19 26.86
CA CYS A 275 -4.61 -12.22 25.43
C CYS A 275 -3.99 -13.45 24.74
N ASN A 276 -2.71 -13.73 24.98
CA ASN A 276 -2.02 -14.90 24.42
C ASN A 276 -2.62 -16.23 24.87
N SER A 277 -3.16 -16.28 26.10
CA SER A 277 -3.89 -17.44 26.60
C SER A 277 -5.32 -17.57 26.06
N GLN A 278 -5.69 -16.75 25.07
CA GLN A 278 -7.00 -16.73 24.39
C GLN A 278 -8.19 -16.48 25.33
N LYS A 279 -7.96 -15.83 26.48
CA LYS A 279 -9.04 -15.48 27.42
C LYS A 279 -9.84 -14.27 26.96
N THR A 280 -9.20 -13.34 26.26
CA THR A 280 -9.77 -12.05 25.83
C THR A 280 -8.95 -11.47 24.67
N THR A 281 -9.48 -10.47 23.98
CA THR A 281 -8.69 -9.68 23.02
C THR A 281 -7.76 -8.72 23.76
N LEU A 282 -6.66 -8.29 23.12
CA LEU A 282 -5.76 -7.32 23.74
C LEU A 282 -6.49 -6.00 24.03
N LEU A 283 -7.41 -5.58 23.15
CA LEU A 283 -8.17 -4.35 23.32
C LEU A 283 -9.03 -4.38 24.58
N GLU A 284 -9.73 -5.49 24.83
CA GLU A 284 -10.55 -5.67 26.04
C GLU A 284 -9.67 -5.69 27.30
N ALA A 285 -8.57 -6.45 27.27
CA ALA A 285 -7.63 -6.54 28.39
C ALA A 285 -7.06 -5.16 28.76
N LEU A 286 -6.60 -4.38 27.78
CA LEU A 286 -6.05 -3.05 28.02
C LEU A 286 -7.11 -2.04 28.48
N LYS A 287 -8.34 -2.12 27.94
CA LYS A 287 -9.46 -1.26 28.38
C LYS A 287 -9.92 -1.55 29.80
N SER A 288 -9.69 -2.76 30.31
CA SER A 288 -10.04 -3.15 31.67
C SER A 288 -9.09 -2.58 32.73
N LEU A 289 -7.90 -2.11 32.32
CA LEU A 289 -6.94 -1.48 33.22
C LEU A 289 -7.49 -0.16 33.77
N SER A 290 -7.22 0.11 35.05
CA SER A 290 -7.68 1.34 35.70
C SER A 290 -6.98 2.58 35.15
N ASN A 291 -7.59 3.75 35.33
CA ASN A 291 -6.97 5.02 34.95
C ASN A 291 -5.65 5.28 35.70
N ASP A 292 -5.50 4.77 36.93
CA ASP A 292 -4.28 4.92 37.73
C ASP A 292 -3.09 4.22 37.07
N VAL A 293 -3.32 3.07 36.43
CA VAL A 293 -2.29 2.36 35.65
C VAL A 293 -1.83 3.21 34.47
N TRP A 294 -2.78 3.80 33.72
CA TRP A 294 -2.44 4.66 32.59
C TRP A 294 -1.73 5.95 33.00
N GLN A 295 -2.06 6.51 34.17
CA GLN A 295 -1.35 7.65 34.74
C GLN A 295 0.08 7.29 35.15
N ASP A 296 0.28 6.14 35.81
CA ASP A 296 1.62 5.66 36.19
C ASP A 296 2.49 5.39 34.96
N ILE A 297 1.93 4.75 33.92
CA ILE A 297 2.62 4.55 32.63
C ILE A 297 3.08 5.89 32.04
N ALA A 298 2.18 6.88 31.98
CA ALA A 298 2.51 8.19 31.42
C ALA A 298 3.58 8.92 32.23
N GLN A 299 3.62 8.73 33.55
CA GLN A 299 4.64 9.31 34.43
C GLN A 299 6.01 8.62 34.30
N ARG A 300 6.03 7.29 34.25
CA ARG A 300 7.28 6.49 34.23
C ARG A 300 7.95 6.44 32.87
N PHE A 301 7.16 6.30 31.82
CA PHE A 301 7.66 6.05 30.46
C PHE A 301 7.48 7.25 29.52
N GLY A 302 6.84 8.32 30.01
CA GLY A 302 6.53 9.51 29.24
C GLY A 302 5.43 9.26 28.21
N ARG A 303 4.92 10.36 27.63
CA ARG A 303 4.04 10.32 26.48
C ARG A 303 4.86 10.29 25.18
N PRO A 304 4.40 9.61 24.12
CA PRO A 304 5.06 9.61 22.84
C PRO A 304 5.17 11.05 22.34
N VAL A 305 6.34 11.42 21.82
CA VAL A 305 6.49 12.70 21.12
C VAL A 305 5.85 12.51 19.73
N PRO A 306 4.80 13.29 19.39
CA PRO A 306 4.06 13.11 18.14
C PRO A 306 4.90 13.24 16.87
#